data_AF-A0A2V9XJR8-F1
#
_entry.id   AF-A0A2V9XJR8-F1
#
_cell.length_a   1.000
_cell.length_b   1.000
_cell.length_c   1.000
_cell.angle_alpha   90.00
_cell.angle_beta   90.00
_cell.angle_gamma   90.00
#
_symmetry.space_group_name_H-M   'P 1'
#
loop_
_entity.id
_entity.type
_entity.pdbx_description
1 polymer ?
#
loop_
_entity_poly.entity_id
_entity_poly.type
_entity_poly.pdbx_seq_one_letter_code
_entity_poly.pdbx_strand_id
1 'polypeptide(L)'
;MSTLDEKVPCVECGKPVSVKLASKRNGMCLRCSANRNPFFVLYSSLIDRVCHAPEGFESLSEAAKLYYALTLFRNEINNGGFHQFFFNSSGSYYDLIENGLGTFDDPQTRELLHRAKEVIFAEMPVPVDMEVRRERMRECAPSNLDELDQRFYSMPDTLTPKLKAFARERGLVSAEPASEQQG
;
A
#
# COMPACT_ATOMS: atom_id res chain seq x y z
N MET A 1 -12.86 -9.85 35.54
CA MET A 1 -12.96 -11.23 35.02
C MET A 1 -12.54 -11.19 33.56
N SER A 2 -11.36 -11.72 33.23
CA SER A 2 -10.86 -11.75 31.85
C SER A 2 -11.72 -12.74 31.07
N THR A 3 -12.55 -12.26 30.15
CA THR A 3 -13.20 -13.12 29.17
C THR A 3 -12.10 -13.73 28.32
N LEU A 4 -11.80 -15.02 28.54
CA LEU A 4 -11.01 -15.79 27.60
C LEU A 4 -11.70 -15.65 26.24
N ASP A 5 -11.06 -14.94 25.30
CA ASP A 5 -11.56 -14.79 23.94
C ASP A 5 -11.84 -16.19 23.39
N GLU A 6 -13.11 -16.52 23.22
CA GLU A 6 -13.55 -17.80 22.70
C GLU A 6 -12.88 -18.03 21.34
N LYS A 7 -12.27 -19.21 21.17
CA LYS A 7 -11.53 -19.58 19.96
C LYS A 7 -12.23 -20.71 19.24
N VAL A 8 -12.28 -20.60 17.92
CA VAL A 8 -12.76 -21.63 17.00
C VAL A 8 -11.62 -22.06 16.07
N PRO A 9 -11.61 -23.30 15.57
CA PRO A 9 -10.62 -23.72 14.59
C PRO A 9 -10.84 -22.99 13.27
N CYS A 10 -9.75 -22.53 12.64
CA CYS A 10 -9.78 -22.04 11.28
C CYS A 10 -10.26 -23.14 10.33
N VAL A 11 -11.23 -22.83 9.46
CA VAL A 11 -11.81 -23.80 8.50
C VAL A 11 -10.80 -24.36 7.49
N GLU A 12 -9.65 -23.73 7.33
CA GLU A 12 -8.63 -24.13 6.35
C GLU A 12 -7.43 -24.85 6.96
N CYS A 13 -6.86 -24.31 8.04
CA CYS A 13 -5.63 -24.87 8.63
C CYS A 13 -5.81 -25.41 10.06
N GLY A 14 -7.03 -25.39 10.60
CA GLY A 14 -7.34 -25.86 11.96
C GLY A 14 -6.78 -25.02 13.11
N LYS A 15 -5.94 -24.01 12.84
CA LYS A 15 -5.34 -23.17 13.89
C LYS A 15 -6.43 -22.39 14.66
N PRO A 16 -6.31 -22.27 16.00
CA PRO A 16 -7.29 -21.57 16.80
C PRO A 16 -7.30 -20.07 16.51
N VAL A 17 -8.47 -19.51 16.26
CA VAL A 17 -8.70 -18.09 15.94
C VAL A 17 -9.86 -17.55 16.78
N SER A 18 -9.84 -16.27 17.17
CA SER A 18 -10.95 -15.69 17.92
C SER A 18 -12.24 -15.68 17.08
N VAL A 19 -13.38 -15.92 17.73
CA VAL A 19 -14.70 -15.93 17.08
C VAL A 19 -14.96 -14.64 16.29
N LYS A 20 -14.58 -13.47 16.85
CA LYS A 20 -14.71 -12.16 16.20
C LYS A 20 -13.90 -12.03 14.90
N LEU A 21 -12.72 -12.64 14.84
CA LEU A 21 -11.89 -12.60 13.63
C LEU A 21 -12.42 -13.57 12.58
N ALA A 22 -12.82 -14.77 13.02
CA ALA A 22 -13.41 -15.80 12.18
C ALA A 22 -14.71 -15.32 11.51
N SER A 23 -15.60 -14.64 12.24
CA SER A 23 -16.87 -14.14 11.69
C SER A 23 -16.68 -13.13 10.56
N LYS A 24 -15.64 -12.31 10.62
CA LYS A 24 -15.30 -11.33 9.57
C LYS A 24 -14.57 -11.93 8.38
N ARG A 25 -14.14 -13.19 8.45
CA ARG A 25 -13.26 -13.85 7.49
C ARG A 25 -13.77 -15.25 7.11
N ASN A 26 -15.08 -15.46 7.17
CA ASN A 26 -15.74 -16.71 6.77
C ASN A 26 -15.13 -17.94 7.46
N GLY A 27 -14.86 -17.85 8.76
CA GLY A 27 -14.27 -18.93 9.55
C GLY A 27 -12.74 -19.08 9.41
N MET A 28 -12.08 -18.23 8.63
CA MET A 28 -10.64 -18.32 8.40
C MET A 28 -9.82 -17.46 9.37
N CYS A 29 -8.60 -17.93 9.67
CA CYS A 29 -7.60 -17.11 10.33
C CYS A 29 -7.05 -16.02 9.38
N LEU A 30 -6.36 -15.02 9.94
CA LEU A 30 -5.80 -13.90 9.19
C LEU A 30 -4.91 -14.38 8.02
N ARG A 31 -4.06 -15.37 8.26
CA ARG A 31 -3.14 -15.91 7.24
C ARG A 31 -3.88 -16.59 6.10
N CYS A 32 -4.83 -17.48 6.38
CA CYS A 32 -5.57 -18.20 5.34
C CYS A 32 -6.44 -17.25 4.51
N SER A 33 -7.12 -16.31 5.19
CA SER A 33 -7.90 -15.27 4.50
C SER A 33 -7.02 -14.38 3.62
N ALA A 34 -5.85 -13.95 4.11
CA ALA A 34 -4.91 -13.15 3.33
C ALA A 34 -4.38 -13.92 2.11
N ASN A 35 -4.03 -15.19 2.27
CA ASN A 35 -3.53 -16.05 1.17
C ASN A 35 -4.60 -16.35 0.10
N ARG A 36 -5.89 -16.15 0.39
CA ARG A 36 -6.96 -16.23 -0.61
C ARG A 36 -7.22 -14.91 -1.34
N ASN A 37 -6.70 -13.80 -0.84
CA ASN A 37 -6.85 -12.50 -1.48
C ASN A 37 -5.78 -12.36 -2.59
N PRO A 38 -6.18 -12.35 -3.88
CA PRO A 38 -5.22 -12.32 -4.98
C PRO A 38 -4.36 -11.06 -4.98
N PHE A 39 -4.87 -9.93 -4.49
CA PHE A 39 -4.12 -8.67 -4.41
C PHE A 39 -3.09 -8.69 -3.29
N PHE A 40 -3.39 -9.37 -2.18
CA PHE A 40 -2.41 -9.59 -1.11
C PHE A 40 -1.29 -10.50 -1.61
N VAL A 41 -1.64 -11.62 -2.25
CA VAL A 41 -0.66 -12.56 -2.83
C VAL A 41 0.21 -11.88 -3.88
N LEU A 42 -0.39 -11.08 -4.79
CA LEU A 42 0.36 -10.29 -5.77
C LEU A 42 1.35 -9.36 -5.07
N TYR A 43 0.89 -8.53 -4.13
CA TYR A 43 1.77 -7.57 -3.48
C TYR A 43 2.89 -8.25 -2.67
N SER A 44 2.59 -9.33 -1.96
CA SER A 44 3.60 -10.14 -1.26
C SER A 44 4.64 -10.72 -2.22
N SER A 45 4.21 -11.22 -3.39
CA SER A 45 5.13 -11.70 -4.43
C SER A 45 6.01 -10.58 -5.00
N LEU A 46 5.46 -9.37 -5.18
CA LEU A 46 6.24 -8.24 -5.65
C LEU A 46 7.29 -7.79 -4.63
N ILE A 47 6.93 -7.75 -3.33
CA ILE A 47 7.91 -7.48 -2.26
C ILE A 47 9.04 -8.52 -2.31
N ASP A 48 8.70 -9.81 -2.38
CA ASP A 48 9.70 -10.88 -2.41
C ASP A 48 10.67 -10.72 -3.59
N ARG A 49 10.15 -10.43 -4.79
CA ARG A 49 10.98 -10.15 -5.97
C ARG A 49 11.86 -8.92 -5.80
N VAL A 50 11.31 -7.82 -5.29
CA VAL A 50 12.09 -6.59 -5.07
C VAL A 50 13.21 -6.81 -4.05
N CYS A 51 12.97 -7.60 -3.01
CA CYS A 51 13.95 -7.85 -1.94
C CYS A 51 15.00 -8.91 -2.30
N HIS A 52 14.65 -9.91 -3.12
CA HIS A 52 15.48 -11.10 -3.30
C HIS A 52 15.94 -11.35 -4.74
N ALA A 53 15.32 -10.72 -5.76
CA ALA A 53 15.81 -10.85 -7.13
C ALA A 53 17.11 -10.04 -7.31
N PRO A 54 18.09 -10.51 -8.12
CA PRO A 54 19.34 -9.80 -8.36
C PRO A 54 19.15 -8.36 -8.88
N GLU A 55 18.15 -8.16 -9.75
CA GLU A 55 17.81 -6.85 -10.31
C GLU A 55 16.72 -6.12 -9.49
N GLY A 56 16.27 -6.72 -8.38
CA GLY A 56 15.30 -6.14 -7.45
C GLY A 56 14.08 -5.54 -8.15
N PHE A 57 13.85 -4.24 -7.94
CA PHE A 57 12.77 -3.48 -8.55
C PHE A 57 12.81 -3.45 -10.10
N GLU A 58 14.00 -3.46 -10.70
CA GLU A 58 14.15 -3.44 -12.15
C GLU A 58 13.73 -4.74 -12.82
N SER A 59 13.66 -5.85 -12.06
CA SER A 59 13.14 -7.13 -12.55
C SER A 59 11.62 -7.15 -12.80
N LEU A 60 10.90 -6.10 -12.37
CA LEU A 60 9.45 -6.00 -12.52
C LEU A 60 9.07 -5.42 -13.89
N SER A 61 7.93 -5.84 -14.44
CA SER A 61 7.35 -5.15 -15.60
C SER A 61 6.86 -3.75 -15.19
N GLU A 62 6.73 -2.83 -16.15
CA GLU A 62 6.29 -1.45 -15.87
C GLU A 62 4.94 -1.39 -15.12
N ALA A 63 3.99 -2.26 -15.49
CA ALA A 63 2.72 -2.36 -14.75
C ALA A 63 2.91 -2.85 -13.31
N ALA A 64 3.80 -3.82 -13.09
CA ALA A 64 4.11 -4.33 -11.75
C ALA A 64 4.88 -3.30 -10.91
N LYS A 65 5.82 -2.55 -11.49
CA LYS A 65 6.53 -1.43 -10.86
C LYS A 65 5.53 -0.38 -10.35
N LEU A 66 4.62 0.04 -11.22
CA LEU A 66 3.61 1.04 -10.89
C LEU A 66 2.66 0.57 -9.78
N TYR A 67 2.13 -0.66 -9.90
CA TYR A 67 1.26 -1.25 -8.88
C TYR A 67 1.99 -1.38 -7.53
N TYR A 68 3.24 -1.85 -7.54
CA TYR A 68 4.07 -1.97 -6.34
C TYR A 68 4.29 -0.61 -5.68
N ALA A 69 4.76 0.38 -6.44
CA ALA A 69 5.12 1.70 -5.91
C ALA A 69 3.91 2.43 -5.31
N LEU A 70 2.76 2.43 -5.98
CA LEU A 70 1.53 3.04 -5.46
C LEU A 70 0.96 2.28 -4.25
N THR A 71 1.08 0.95 -4.23
CA THR A 71 0.65 0.15 -3.06
C THR A 71 1.57 0.40 -1.87
N LEU A 72 2.89 0.46 -2.09
CA LEU A 72 3.88 0.77 -1.07
C LEU A 72 3.65 2.18 -0.51
N PHE A 73 3.49 3.18 -1.38
CA PHE A 73 3.15 4.56 -1.01
C PHE A 73 1.95 4.64 -0.06
N ARG A 74 0.82 4.02 -0.44
CA ARG A 74 -0.38 3.98 0.41
C ARG A 74 -0.09 3.32 1.76
N ASN A 75 0.71 2.25 1.78
CA ASN A 75 1.04 1.53 3.02
C ASN A 75 1.97 2.33 3.93
N GLU A 76 2.96 3.06 3.37
CA GLU A 76 3.86 3.92 4.13
C GLU A 76 3.08 5.02 4.85
N ILE A 77 2.17 5.70 4.14
CA ILE A 77 1.33 6.74 4.75
C ILE A 77 0.44 6.15 5.84
N ASN A 78 -0.25 5.02 5.59
CA ASN A 78 -1.08 4.40 6.62
C ASN A 78 -0.30 3.88 7.84
N ASN A 79 1.00 3.62 7.71
CA ASN A 79 1.84 3.11 8.79
C ASN A 79 2.52 4.23 9.58
N GLY A 80 2.96 5.31 8.91
CA GLY A 80 3.74 6.38 9.55
C GLY A 80 3.72 7.72 8.81
N GLY A 81 2.72 7.95 7.97
CA GLY A 81 2.49 9.22 7.29
C GLY A 81 3.43 9.51 6.12
N PHE A 82 3.28 10.71 5.56
CA PHE A 82 4.15 11.24 4.50
C PHE A 82 5.61 11.33 4.97
N HIS A 83 5.86 11.58 6.26
CA HIS A 83 7.20 11.53 6.81
C HIS A 83 7.83 10.15 6.57
N GLN A 84 7.15 9.06 6.95
CA GLN A 84 7.70 7.73 6.75
C GLN A 84 7.93 7.41 5.27
N PHE A 85 7.00 7.81 4.39
CA PHE A 85 7.15 7.65 2.94
C PHE A 85 8.44 8.32 2.41
N PHE A 86 8.68 9.59 2.73
CA PHE A 86 9.86 10.30 2.22
C PHE A 86 11.17 9.86 2.89
N PHE A 87 11.11 9.42 4.16
CA PHE A 87 12.28 9.01 4.93
C PHE A 87 12.81 7.61 4.55
N ASN A 88 11.91 6.72 4.13
CA ASN A 88 12.23 5.34 3.76
C ASN A 88 12.65 5.22 2.29
N SER A 89 13.07 4.03 1.87
CA SER A 89 13.45 3.76 0.48
C SER A 89 12.30 4.07 -0.49
N SER A 90 11.05 3.87 -0.07
CA SER A 90 9.82 4.13 -0.82
C SER A 90 9.76 5.49 -1.53
N GLY A 91 10.24 6.56 -0.91
CA GLY A 91 10.23 7.88 -1.56
C GLY A 91 11.17 8.01 -2.77
N SER A 92 12.03 7.01 -3.07
CA SER A 92 12.80 7.00 -4.32
C SER A 92 11.91 6.77 -5.55
N TYR A 93 10.69 6.27 -5.33
CA TYR A 93 9.68 6.05 -6.36
C TYR A 93 8.77 7.26 -6.58
N TYR A 94 9.10 8.45 -6.03
CA TYR A 94 8.26 9.64 -6.09
C TYR A 94 7.77 9.96 -7.51
N ASP A 95 8.67 10.06 -8.49
CA ASP A 95 8.29 10.43 -9.87
C ASP A 95 7.36 9.38 -10.51
N LEU A 96 7.60 8.09 -10.24
CA LEU A 96 6.74 7.01 -10.72
C LEU A 96 5.34 7.10 -10.09
N ILE A 97 5.28 7.39 -8.79
CA ILE A 97 4.03 7.55 -8.04
C ILE A 97 3.26 8.78 -8.54
N GLU A 98 3.92 9.93 -8.70
CA GLU A 98 3.29 11.16 -9.18
C GLU A 98 2.64 10.96 -10.56
N ASN A 99 3.39 10.41 -11.51
CA ASN A 99 2.89 10.10 -12.85
C ASN A 99 1.76 9.05 -12.80
N GLY A 100 1.89 8.08 -11.90
CA GLY A 100 0.89 7.06 -11.62
C GLY A 100 -0.45 7.62 -11.15
N LEU A 101 -0.42 8.51 -10.16
CA LEU A 101 -1.61 9.17 -9.62
C LEU A 101 -2.29 10.05 -10.68
N GLY A 102 -1.52 10.66 -11.58
CA GLY A 102 -2.05 11.33 -12.76
C GLY A 102 -2.79 10.37 -13.70
N THR A 103 -2.23 9.19 -13.96
CA THR A 103 -2.85 8.15 -14.81
C THR A 103 -4.11 7.56 -14.18
N PHE A 104 -4.15 7.48 -12.85
CA PHE A 104 -5.25 6.91 -12.08
C PHE A 104 -6.38 7.92 -11.81
N ASP A 105 -6.25 9.16 -12.28
CA ASP A 105 -7.18 10.27 -12.03
C ASP A 105 -7.52 10.38 -10.54
N ASP A 106 -6.50 10.38 -9.67
CA ASP A 106 -6.65 10.52 -8.22
C ASP A 106 -6.17 11.90 -7.72
N PRO A 107 -6.94 12.98 -8.00
CA PRO A 107 -6.48 14.34 -7.77
C PRO A 107 -6.30 14.66 -6.28
N GLN A 108 -7.10 14.04 -5.39
CA GLN A 108 -7.00 14.28 -3.94
C GLN A 108 -5.70 13.71 -3.38
N THR A 109 -5.38 12.45 -3.70
CA THR A 109 -4.13 11.84 -3.26
C THR A 109 -2.92 12.55 -3.87
N ARG A 110 -3.01 12.95 -5.15
CA ARG A 110 -1.95 13.69 -5.83
C ARG A 110 -1.69 15.06 -5.21
N GLU A 111 -2.75 15.80 -4.87
CA GLU A 111 -2.63 17.08 -4.19
C GLU A 111 -1.90 16.94 -2.84
N LEU A 112 -2.27 15.94 -2.03
CA LEU A 112 -1.60 15.70 -0.75
C LEU A 112 -0.12 15.32 -0.92
N LEU A 113 0.20 14.49 -1.91
CA LEU A 113 1.58 14.16 -2.24
C LEU A 113 2.40 15.40 -2.61
N HIS A 114 1.84 16.29 -3.44
CA HIS A 114 2.52 17.52 -3.86
C HIS A 114 2.71 18.48 -2.68
N ARG A 115 1.69 18.64 -1.83
CA ARG A 115 1.79 19.46 -0.60
C ARG A 115 2.87 18.93 0.33
N ALA A 116 2.93 17.63 0.54
CA ALA A 116 3.96 17.02 1.39
C ALA A 116 5.36 17.19 0.78
N LYS A 117 5.48 17.08 -0.55
CA LYS A 117 6.71 17.37 -1.29
C LYS A 117 7.13 18.83 -1.15
N GLU A 118 6.22 19.79 -1.25
CA GLU A 118 6.48 21.22 -1.04
C GLU A 118 6.99 21.51 0.38
N VAL A 119 6.40 20.88 1.40
CA VAL A 119 6.81 21.05 2.80
C VAL A 119 8.26 20.62 3.04
N ILE A 120 8.71 19.54 2.40
CA ILE A 120 10.04 18.94 2.66
C ILE A 120 11.11 19.47 1.68
N PHE A 121 10.76 19.60 0.41
CA PHE A 121 11.70 19.85 -0.68
C PHE A 121 11.50 21.21 -1.35
N ALA A 122 10.43 21.94 -1.02
CA ALA A 122 10.06 23.17 -1.71
C ALA A 122 10.04 22.98 -3.24
N GLU A 123 10.76 23.82 -3.98
CA GLU A 123 10.89 23.73 -5.43
C GLU A 123 11.86 22.64 -5.91
N MET A 124 12.66 22.05 -5.01
CA MET A 124 13.62 21.02 -5.40
C MET A 124 12.91 19.75 -5.90
N PRO A 125 13.50 19.03 -6.86
CA PRO A 125 13.08 17.67 -7.18
C PRO A 125 13.31 16.76 -5.97
N VAL A 126 12.48 15.72 -5.82
CA VAL A 126 12.64 14.73 -4.74
C VAL A 126 13.85 13.85 -5.08
N PRO A 127 14.92 13.85 -4.25
CA PRO A 127 16.11 13.05 -4.54
C PRO A 127 15.81 11.55 -4.47
N VAL A 128 16.33 10.78 -5.42
CA VAL A 128 16.26 9.30 -5.38
C VAL A 128 17.03 8.76 -4.16
N ASP A 129 18.19 9.35 -3.89
CA ASP A 129 19.06 8.99 -2.78
C ASP A 129 18.37 9.21 -1.41
N MET A 130 18.37 8.15 -0.61
CA MET A 130 17.70 8.12 0.69
C MET A 130 18.38 9.02 1.72
N GLU A 131 19.71 9.07 1.76
CA GLU A 131 20.44 9.87 2.75
C GLU A 131 20.32 11.36 2.43
N VAL A 132 20.32 11.73 1.15
CA VAL A 132 20.03 13.10 0.73
C VAL A 132 18.63 13.51 1.19
N ARG A 133 17.60 12.66 0.99
CA ARG A 133 16.24 12.95 1.49
C ARG A 133 16.20 13.10 3.01
N ARG A 134 16.82 12.19 3.74
CA ARG A 134 16.86 12.22 5.21
C ARG A 134 17.52 13.48 5.75
N GLU A 135 18.60 13.93 5.14
CA GLU A 135 19.26 15.17 5.52
C GLU A 135 18.33 16.37 5.33
N ARG A 136 17.68 16.48 4.16
CA ARG A 136 16.67 17.53 3.91
C ARG A 136 15.54 17.48 4.94
N MET A 137 15.07 16.29 5.29
CA MET A 137 13.99 16.12 6.26
C MET A 137 14.38 16.49 7.69
N ARG A 138 15.65 16.36 8.10
CA ARG A 138 16.11 16.81 9.43
C ARG A 138 16.00 18.32 9.60
N GLU A 139 16.12 19.07 8.50
CA GLU A 139 15.98 20.53 8.50
C GLU A 139 14.50 20.98 8.55
N CYS A 140 13.55 20.07 8.26
CA CYS A 140 12.12 20.35 8.24
C CYS A 140 11.44 19.97 9.57
N ALA A 141 10.51 20.81 10.05
CA ALA A 141 9.73 20.50 11.26
C ALA A 141 8.60 19.49 10.95
N PRO A 142 8.44 18.42 11.77
CA PRO A 142 7.47 17.34 11.51
C PRO A 142 5.99 17.79 11.58
N SER A 143 5.67 18.85 12.33
CA SER A 143 4.29 19.29 12.57
C SER A 143 3.52 19.68 11.31
N ASN A 144 4.20 20.02 10.21
CA ASN A 144 3.55 20.44 8.97
C ASN A 144 3.01 19.26 8.14
N LEU A 145 3.46 18.03 8.42
CA LEU A 145 2.99 16.83 7.71
C LEU A 145 1.79 16.17 8.41
N ASP A 146 1.65 16.35 9.72
CA ASP A 146 0.57 15.76 10.52
C ASP A 146 -0.83 16.14 9.98
N GLU A 147 -1.02 17.40 9.56
CA GLU A 147 -2.29 17.84 8.97
C GLU A 147 -2.60 17.14 7.64
N LEU A 148 -1.58 16.90 6.82
CA LEU A 148 -1.71 16.20 5.54
C LEU A 148 -2.01 14.72 5.76
N ASP A 149 -1.36 14.10 6.74
CA ASP A 149 -1.62 12.73 7.16
C ASP A 149 -3.07 12.56 7.63
N GLN A 150 -3.55 13.46 8.51
CA GLN A 150 -4.94 13.42 8.97
C GLN A 150 -5.95 13.58 7.82
N ARG A 151 -5.64 14.44 6.84
CA ARG A 151 -6.47 14.61 5.65
C ARG A 151 -6.47 13.35 4.78
N PHE A 152 -5.33 12.68 4.63
CA PHE A 152 -5.22 11.40 3.93
C PHE A 152 -6.04 10.30 4.63
N TYR A 153 -6.01 10.23 5.96
CA TYR A 153 -6.78 9.22 6.71
C TYR A 153 -8.29 9.47 6.68
N SER A 154 -8.70 10.73 6.56
CA SER A 154 -10.11 11.12 6.61
C SER A 154 -10.82 11.04 5.25
N MET A 155 -10.07 11.07 4.14
CA MET A 155 -10.67 10.97 2.81
C MET A 155 -11.08 9.52 2.49
N PRO A 156 -12.09 9.31 1.63
CA PRO A 156 -12.42 7.98 1.14
C PRO A 156 -11.22 7.32 0.43
N ASP A 157 -11.03 6.02 0.63
CA ASP A 157 -9.99 5.26 -0.08
C ASP A 157 -10.38 5.05 -1.55
N THR A 158 -9.99 5.99 -2.40
CA THR A 158 -10.19 5.96 -3.86
C THR A 158 -9.08 5.19 -4.58
N LEU A 159 -7.88 5.12 -4.00
CA LEU A 159 -6.71 4.53 -4.62
C LEU A 159 -6.76 2.99 -4.62
N THR A 160 -7.23 2.37 -3.54
CA THR A 160 -7.30 0.89 -3.46
C THR A 160 -8.22 0.28 -4.53
N PRO A 161 -9.45 0.76 -4.75
CA PRO A 161 -10.30 0.26 -5.83
C PRO A 161 -9.64 0.39 -7.22
N LYS A 162 -8.97 1.52 -7.49
CA LYS A 162 -8.27 1.79 -8.76
C LYS A 162 -7.09 0.85 -8.97
N LEU A 163 -6.27 0.62 -7.93
CA LEU A 163 -5.18 -0.36 -7.97
C LEU A 163 -5.68 -1.77 -8.27
N LYS A 164 -6.81 -2.17 -7.66
CA LYS A 164 -7.42 -3.47 -7.93
C LYS A 164 -7.93 -3.59 -9.37
N ALA A 165 -8.55 -2.55 -9.90
CA ALA A 165 -9.00 -2.51 -11.30
C ALA A 165 -7.81 -2.60 -12.26
N PHE A 166 -6.78 -1.77 -12.04
CA PHE A 166 -5.55 -1.75 -12.83
C PHE A 166 -4.84 -3.11 -12.83
N ALA A 167 -4.70 -3.76 -11.67
CA ALA A 167 -4.07 -5.08 -11.60
C ALA A 167 -4.83 -6.15 -12.39
N ARG A 168 -6.18 -6.08 -12.44
CA ARG A 168 -6.98 -6.98 -13.28
C ARG A 168 -6.81 -6.66 -14.76
N GLU A 169 -6.92 -5.40 -15.14
CA GLU A 169 -6.79 -4.93 -16.53
C GLU A 169 -5.43 -5.29 -17.12
N ARG A 170 -4.36 -5.17 -16.33
CA ARG A 170 -2.98 -5.48 -16.74
C ARG A 170 -2.62 -6.95 -16.59
N GLY A 171 -3.56 -7.81 -16.19
CA GLY A 171 -3.34 -9.25 -16.02
C GLY A 171 -2.35 -9.59 -14.89
N LEU A 172 -2.17 -8.70 -13.91
CA LEU A 172 -1.30 -8.94 -12.75
C LEU A 172 -1.96 -9.87 -11.72
N VAL A 173 -3.29 -9.92 -11.70
CA VAL A 173 -4.06 -10.93 -10.99
C VAL A 173 -4.96 -11.65 -11.99
N SER A 174 -5.17 -12.95 -11.80
CA SER A 174 -6.19 -13.68 -12.55
C SER A 174 -7.55 -13.02 -12.33
N ALA A 175 -8.34 -12.87 -13.40
CA ALA A 175 -9.73 -12.46 -13.25
C ALA A 175 -10.42 -13.46 -12.31
N GLU A 176 -11.16 -12.97 -11.32
CA GLU A 176 -12.05 -13.85 -10.56
C GLU A 176 -13.00 -14.51 -11.57
N PRO A 177 -13.28 -15.82 -11.48
CA PRO A 177 -14.43 -16.35 -12.18
C PRO A 177 -15.62 -15.51 -11.71
N ALA A 178 -16.34 -14.91 -12.66
CA ALA A 178 -17.55 -14.16 -12.38
C ALA A 178 -18.40 -15.05 -11.45
N SER A 179 -18.61 -14.60 -10.22
CA SER A 179 -19.49 -15.31 -9.30
C SER A 179 -20.84 -15.36 -9.98
N GLU A 180 -21.29 -16.56 -10.33
CA GLU A 180 -22.65 -16.82 -10.75
C GLU A 180 -23.56 -16.18 -9.71
N GLN A 181 -24.21 -15.08 -10.10
CA GLN A 181 -25.37 -14.59 -9.39
C GLN A 181 -26.43 -15.68 -9.52
N GLN A 182 -26.54 -16.51 -8.50
CA GLN A 182 -27.70 -17.39 -8.34
C GLN A 182 -28.91 -16.49 -8.12
N GLY A 183 -29.77 -16.47 -9.13
CA GLY A 183 -31.12 -15.93 -9.05
C GLY A 183 -32.06 -16.82 -8.24
#